data_AF-A0A0B1PEW9-F1
#
_entry.id   AF-A0A0B1PEW9-F1
#
_cell.length_a   1.000
_cell.length_b   1.000
_cell.length_c   1.000
_cell.angle_alpha   90.00
_cell.angle_beta   90.00
_cell.angle_gamma   90.00
#
_symmetry.space_group_name_H-M   'P 1'
#
loop_
_entity.id
_entity.type
_entity.pdbx_description
1 polymer ?
#
loop_
_entity_poly.entity_id
_entity_poly.type
_entity_poly.pdbx_seq_one_letter_code
_entity_poly.pdbx_strand_id
1 'polypeptide(L)'
;MEGLNKLPETLSWLQDSLDPFVKPRKTVLEVRKTLRLYLNSHIQTGNQKLINLPLLLPDNNYVLEGSAHGVKGLQKEYLRCLDLNTKVRNEYIKLSSEHRAKDNDEHYDITTLNTITNDDSISPIDSFADLLRKKNRQSRLTLIQNCIENLEQKPAAAIDYFDLKNVLRHVATIPQVPTEVMQPLNINNDSVDIKIGALISQLERDVFLARKTLEKEHKLLANMKSEQLAATISENSRIHALKVTRNELIKWIEAKLPITDEIPVNFTDSNCPDSQSQSPAPPCVSASLKLLMKLYSKYIEARKNLLASYEDSIEANISDSKQIEESIGSDNKQETPHTTSAIFFYSSELSSLSSQQKVFIEQKLHLATNLTKQLEEANQGFERLAQESHLLTKYPVSQSKLYQRQRDDSISFSDAVSNRDKPNLYRHGKLWTHAAHSAGSATMNEILQGSEMGRLSLSDVQNNLAKLDFLTSKISGSNISNNRHDIWSDLNENTDRIKAEISNSD
;
A
#
# COMPACT_ATOMS: atom_id res chain seq x y z
N MET A 1 15.40 -62.33 -16.26
CA MET A 1 14.26 -61.89 -15.44
C MET A 1 13.46 -60.88 -16.27
N GLU A 2 12.85 -61.38 -17.33
CA GLU A 2 11.87 -60.67 -18.15
C GLU A 2 10.53 -60.66 -17.41
N GLY A 3 9.90 -59.49 -17.26
CA GLY A 3 8.58 -59.43 -16.62
C GLY A 3 8.04 -58.06 -16.20
N LEU A 4 8.57 -56.93 -16.68
CA LEU A 4 8.08 -55.60 -16.27
C LEU A 4 7.88 -54.61 -17.44
N ASN A 5 7.63 -55.11 -18.65
CA ASN A 5 7.37 -54.25 -19.81
C ASN A 5 5.86 -54.05 -19.99
N LYS A 6 5.33 -53.02 -19.31
CA LYS A 6 4.26 -52.10 -19.74
C LYS A 6 3.85 -51.21 -18.55
N LEU A 7 4.72 -50.28 -18.18
CA LEU A 7 4.31 -49.12 -17.38
C LEU A 7 3.54 -48.15 -18.31
N PRO A 8 2.49 -47.48 -17.81
CA PRO A 8 1.67 -46.56 -18.63
C PRO A 8 2.53 -45.42 -19.19
N GLU A 9 2.25 -44.95 -20.42
CA GLU A 9 3.03 -43.91 -21.14
C GLU A 9 3.20 -42.61 -20.34
N THR A 10 2.30 -42.34 -19.40
CA THR A 10 2.40 -41.20 -18.48
C THR A 10 3.55 -41.32 -17.49
N LEU A 11 3.92 -42.55 -17.12
CA LEU A 11 4.97 -42.86 -16.16
C LEU A 11 6.35 -42.90 -16.84
N SER A 12 6.42 -43.29 -18.12
CA SER A 12 7.65 -43.19 -18.90
C SER A 12 8.05 -41.74 -19.15
N TRP A 13 7.10 -40.86 -19.49
CA TRP A 13 7.38 -39.42 -19.62
C TRP A 13 7.87 -38.80 -18.31
N LEU A 14 7.25 -39.19 -17.18
CA LEU A 14 7.67 -38.72 -15.86
C LEU A 14 9.08 -39.21 -15.53
N GLN A 15 9.39 -40.46 -15.85
CA GLN A 15 10.71 -41.04 -15.64
C GLN A 15 11.76 -40.35 -16.52
N ASP A 16 11.48 -40.14 -17.81
CA ASP A 16 12.37 -39.42 -18.73
C ASP A 16 12.61 -37.97 -18.28
N SER A 17 11.60 -37.31 -17.70
CA SER A 17 11.74 -35.96 -17.13
C SER A 17 12.49 -35.94 -15.80
N LEU A 18 12.47 -37.02 -15.02
CA LEU A 18 13.11 -37.12 -13.71
C LEU A 18 14.51 -37.73 -13.78
N ASP A 19 14.85 -38.50 -14.80
CA ASP A 19 16.15 -39.13 -15.00
C ASP A 19 17.35 -38.16 -14.93
N PRO A 20 17.28 -36.92 -15.44
CA PRO A 20 18.35 -35.93 -15.26
C PRO A 20 18.54 -35.48 -13.80
N PHE A 21 17.49 -35.58 -12.98
CA PHE A 21 17.44 -35.11 -11.60
C PHE A 21 17.60 -36.24 -10.56
N VAL A 22 17.29 -37.49 -10.95
CA VAL A 22 17.42 -38.68 -10.11
C VAL A 22 18.84 -39.24 -10.25
N LYS A 23 19.75 -38.71 -9.45
CA LYS A 23 21.14 -39.20 -9.40
C LYS A 23 21.26 -40.49 -8.57
N PRO A 24 22.08 -41.47 -8.99
CA PRO A 24 22.27 -42.70 -8.22
C PRO A 24 22.90 -42.39 -6.86
N ARG A 25 22.48 -43.12 -5.82
CA ARG A 25 22.83 -42.86 -4.41
C ARG A 25 24.33 -42.72 -4.16
N LYS A 26 25.18 -43.41 -4.94
CA LYS A 26 26.65 -43.30 -4.88
C LYS A 26 27.14 -41.90 -5.27
N THR A 27 26.67 -41.35 -6.38
CA THR A 27 27.04 -39.99 -6.84
C THR A 27 26.53 -38.91 -5.90
N VAL A 28 25.35 -39.09 -5.29
CA VAL A 28 24.81 -38.16 -4.28
C VAL A 28 25.68 -38.16 -3.02
N LEU A 29 26.17 -39.33 -2.59
CA LEU A 29 27.09 -39.44 -1.46
C LEU A 29 28.45 -38.82 -1.77
N GLU A 30 28.96 -38.98 -3.00
CA GLU A 30 30.20 -38.33 -3.44
C GLU A 30 30.04 -36.81 -3.44
N VAL A 31 29.00 -36.26 -4.09
CA VAL A 31 28.69 -34.82 -4.08
C VAL A 31 28.55 -34.29 -2.66
N ARG A 32 27.85 -35.02 -1.77
CA ARG A 32 27.71 -34.61 -0.36
C ARG A 32 29.06 -34.64 0.36
N LYS A 33 29.94 -35.59 0.07
CA LYS A 33 31.31 -35.62 0.61
C LYS A 33 32.13 -34.44 0.11
N THR A 34 32.13 -34.14 -1.19
CA THR A 34 32.87 -32.98 -1.74
C THR A 34 32.35 -31.66 -1.19
N LEU A 35 31.03 -31.47 -1.12
CA LEU A 35 30.44 -30.28 -0.51
C LEU A 35 30.79 -30.17 0.97
N ARG A 36 30.78 -31.28 1.70
CA ARG A 36 31.17 -31.29 3.12
C ARG A 36 32.64 -30.92 3.30
N LEU A 37 33.53 -31.42 2.44
CA LEU A 37 34.95 -31.05 2.46
C LEU A 37 35.14 -29.56 2.10
N TYR A 38 34.44 -29.06 1.07
CA TYR A 38 34.49 -27.66 0.65
C TYR A 38 33.98 -26.71 1.74
N LEU A 39 32.84 -27.03 2.37
CA LEU A 39 32.31 -26.27 3.49
C LEU A 39 33.24 -26.34 4.70
N ASN A 40 33.76 -27.52 5.04
CA ASN A 40 34.71 -27.64 6.14
C ASN A 40 36.00 -26.86 5.88
N SER A 41 36.49 -26.80 4.64
CA SER A 41 37.64 -25.95 4.32
C SER A 41 37.30 -24.47 4.54
N HIS A 42 36.14 -23.99 4.06
CA HIS A 42 35.75 -22.57 4.26
C HIS A 42 35.47 -22.20 5.72
N ILE A 43 35.02 -23.15 6.54
CA ILE A 43 34.84 -22.96 7.98
C ILE A 43 36.19 -22.92 8.72
N GLN A 44 37.20 -23.65 8.24
CA GLN A 44 38.51 -23.70 8.90
C GLN A 44 39.44 -22.55 8.49
N THR A 45 39.36 -22.04 7.25
CA THR A 45 40.19 -20.92 6.79
C THR A 45 39.64 -19.54 7.16
N GLY A 46 38.35 -19.43 7.47
CA GLY A 46 37.70 -18.20 7.90
C GLY A 46 37.77 -18.02 9.41
N ASN A 47 38.45 -16.96 9.86
CA ASN A 47 38.51 -16.50 11.26
C ASN A 47 37.21 -16.81 12.03
N GLN A 48 37.35 -17.34 13.25
CA GLN A 48 36.31 -17.82 14.18
C GLN A 48 35.12 -16.86 14.46
N LYS A 49 35.09 -15.68 13.85
CA LYS A 49 33.98 -14.70 13.87
C LYS A 49 32.84 -15.04 12.90
N LEU A 50 33.02 -15.96 11.94
CA LEU A 50 32.00 -16.31 10.94
C LEU A 50 30.98 -17.37 11.41
N ILE A 51 31.17 -17.98 12.57
CA ILE A 51 30.29 -19.07 13.07
C ILE A 51 28.90 -18.55 13.47
N ASN A 52 28.76 -17.23 13.70
CA ASN A 52 27.49 -16.59 14.08
C ASN A 52 26.91 -15.68 12.99
N LEU A 53 27.46 -15.68 11.77
CA LEU A 53 26.93 -14.87 10.68
C LEU A 53 25.96 -15.71 9.84
N PRO A 54 24.69 -15.30 9.68
CA PRO A 54 23.77 -15.99 8.77
C PRO A 54 24.35 -15.95 7.35
N LEU A 55 24.37 -17.10 6.67
CA LEU A 55 24.80 -17.34 5.27
C LEU A 55 24.14 -16.45 4.19
N LEU A 56 23.38 -15.44 4.60
CA LEU A 56 22.63 -14.49 3.78
C LEU A 56 23.31 -13.11 3.66
N LEU A 57 24.44 -12.88 4.33
CA LEU A 57 25.24 -11.67 4.16
C LEU A 57 26.53 -11.98 3.36
N PRO A 58 26.62 -11.59 2.07
CA PRO A 58 27.90 -11.63 1.38
C PRO A 58 28.79 -10.53 1.96
N ASP A 59 29.89 -10.93 2.62
CA ASP A 59 30.96 -10.04 3.03
C ASP A 59 31.57 -9.39 1.77
N ASN A 60 31.54 -8.06 1.70
CA ASN A 60 31.91 -7.25 0.52
C ASN A 60 33.39 -7.30 0.11
N ASN A 61 34.19 -8.22 0.68
CA ASN A 61 35.64 -8.24 0.51
C ASN A 61 36.18 -9.45 -0.27
N TYR A 62 35.32 -10.32 -0.81
CA TYR A 62 35.80 -11.37 -1.71
C TYR A 62 35.92 -10.84 -3.14
N VAL A 63 37.15 -10.60 -3.57
CA VAL A 63 37.48 -10.47 -5.00
C VAL A 63 37.34 -11.87 -5.60
N LEU A 64 36.23 -12.12 -6.29
CA LEU A 64 35.97 -13.38 -6.99
C LEU A 64 36.78 -13.43 -8.30
N GLU A 65 38.11 -13.27 -8.24
CA GLU A 65 38.98 -13.36 -9.43
C GLU A 65 39.26 -14.81 -9.86
N GLY A 66 38.76 -15.79 -9.11
CA GLY A 66 39.00 -17.21 -9.37
C GLY A 66 37.80 -17.94 -9.98
N SER A 67 37.85 -18.13 -11.31
CA SER A 67 37.14 -19.19 -12.07
C SER A 67 35.71 -18.91 -12.58
N ALA A 68 35.63 -18.09 -13.63
CA ALA A 68 34.54 -18.12 -14.61
C ALA A 68 34.75 -19.18 -15.71
N HIS A 69 35.70 -20.12 -15.54
CA HIS A 69 36.00 -21.17 -16.53
C HIS A 69 35.25 -22.45 -16.17
N GLY A 70 33.96 -22.51 -16.54
CA GLY A 70 33.15 -23.74 -16.44
C GLY A 70 31.65 -23.51 -16.34
N VAL A 71 31.23 -22.31 -15.95
CA VAL A 71 29.81 -21.96 -15.80
C VAL A 71 29.25 -21.52 -17.16
N LYS A 72 28.29 -22.26 -17.71
CA LYS A 72 27.60 -21.96 -18.98
C LYS A 72 26.15 -21.53 -18.71
N GLY A 73 25.61 -20.67 -19.58
CA GLY A 73 24.22 -20.22 -19.52
C GLY A 73 23.93 -19.14 -18.49
N LEU A 74 22.70 -19.10 -17.99
CA LEU A 74 22.13 -18.06 -17.11
C LEU A 74 22.98 -17.77 -15.86
N GLN A 75 23.64 -18.79 -15.31
CA GLN A 75 24.51 -18.63 -14.14
C GLN A 75 25.76 -17.77 -14.45
N LYS A 76 26.26 -17.81 -15.69
CA LYS A 76 27.38 -16.96 -16.13
C LYS A 76 26.93 -15.50 -16.26
N GLU A 77 25.73 -15.28 -16.79
CA GLU A 77 25.16 -13.93 -16.90
C GLU A 77 24.87 -13.36 -15.52
N TYR A 78 24.34 -14.16 -14.60
CA TYR A 78 24.15 -13.76 -13.21
C TYR A 78 25.47 -13.34 -12.55
N LEU A 79 26.54 -14.13 -12.70
CA LEU A 79 27.85 -13.77 -12.16
C LEU A 79 28.41 -12.50 -12.82
N ARG A 80 28.24 -12.33 -14.14
CA ARG A 80 28.61 -11.10 -14.85
C ARG A 80 27.84 -9.89 -14.32
N CYS A 81 26.54 -10.01 -14.09
CA CYS A 81 25.71 -8.95 -13.53
C CYS A 81 26.13 -8.62 -12.09
N LEU A 82 26.50 -9.63 -11.30
CA LEU A 82 27.00 -9.44 -9.95
C LEU A 82 28.33 -8.67 -9.96
N ASP A 83 29.27 -9.06 -10.83
CA ASP A 83 30.56 -8.36 -11.01
C ASP A 83 30.38 -6.91 -11.48
N LEU A 84 29.42 -6.66 -12.38
CA LEU A 84 29.10 -5.30 -12.79
C LEU A 84 28.48 -4.50 -11.65
N ASN A 85 27.60 -5.11 -10.85
CA ASN A 85 26.98 -4.46 -9.70
C ASN A 85 28.02 -4.10 -8.62
N THR A 86 28.95 -5.01 -8.33
CA THR A 86 30.05 -4.72 -7.38
C THR A 86 30.96 -3.62 -7.90
N LYS A 87 31.29 -3.59 -9.20
CA LYS A 87 32.03 -2.49 -9.83
C LYS A 87 31.30 -1.16 -9.70
N VAL A 88 30.02 -1.10 -10.06
CA VAL A 88 29.21 0.13 -9.96
C VAL A 88 29.11 0.62 -8.52
N ARG A 89 28.95 -0.29 -7.55
CA ARG A 89 28.94 0.07 -6.12
C ARG A 89 30.28 0.64 -5.68
N ASN A 90 31.39 0.05 -6.10
CA ASN A 90 32.72 0.54 -5.77
C ASN A 90 32.98 1.92 -6.40
N GLU A 91 32.57 2.12 -7.65
CA GLU A 91 32.63 3.43 -8.32
C GLU A 91 31.76 4.48 -7.61
N TYR A 92 30.55 4.11 -7.20
CA TYR A 92 29.67 4.98 -6.42
C TYR A 92 30.31 5.37 -5.09
N ILE A 93 30.86 4.40 -4.35
CA ILE A 93 31.57 4.67 -3.09
C ILE A 93 32.73 5.63 -3.34
N LYS A 94 33.52 5.39 -4.39
CA LYS A 94 34.63 6.27 -4.78
C LYS A 94 34.16 7.69 -5.09
N LEU A 95 33.15 7.86 -5.96
CA LEU A 95 32.59 9.17 -6.31
C LEU A 95 31.97 9.89 -5.11
N SER A 96 31.26 9.16 -4.24
CA SER A 96 30.67 9.73 -3.02
C SER A 96 31.75 10.19 -2.03
N SER A 97 32.86 9.45 -1.92
CA SER A 97 33.99 9.84 -1.09
C SER A 97 34.74 11.05 -1.66
N GLU A 98 34.84 11.15 -3.00
CA GLU A 98 35.45 12.30 -3.67
C GLU A 98 34.60 13.57 -3.52
N HIS A 99 33.28 13.46 -3.64
CA HIS A 99 32.38 14.60 -3.41
C HIS A 99 32.44 15.07 -1.96
N ARG A 100 32.49 14.13 -0.99
CA ARG A 100 32.65 14.47 0.42
C ARG A 100 34.01 15.12 0.72
N ALA A 101 35.07 14.75 0.00
CA ALA A 101 36.38 15.37 0.14
C ALA A 101 36.38 16.81 -0.42
N LYS A 102 35.74 17.03 -1.58
CA LYS A 102 35.64 18.36 -2.22
C LYS A 102 34.80 19.36 -1.41
N ASP A 103 33.70 18.92 -0.80
CA ASP A 103 32.87 19.79 0.06
C ASP A 103 33.59 20.24 1.34
N ASN A 104 34.61 19.51 1.79
CA ASN A 104 35.40 19.88 2.97
C ASN A 104 36.57 20.82 2.65
N ASP A 105 37.07 20.86 1.41
CA ASP A 105 38.16 21.75 0.98
C ASP A 105 37.66 23.15 0.55
N GLU A 106 36.40 23.28 0.14
CA GLU A 106 35.80 24.56 -0.32
C GLU A 106 35.13 25.38 0.81
N HIS A 107 35.31 25.01 2.08
CA HIS A 107 34.71 25.72 3.23
C HIS A 107 35.75 26.24 4.25
N TYR A 108 36.80 26.88 3.74
CA TYR A 108 37.56 27.89 4.47
C TYR A 108 37.26 29.24 3.82
N ASP A 109 36.48 30.06 4.53
CA ASP A 109 36.14 31.48 4.29
C ASP A 109 34.65 31.71 4.05
N ILE A 110 33.91 31.83 5.15
CA ILE A 110 33.03 32.97 5.51
C ILE A 110 32.38 32.66 6.87
N THR A 111 33.09 33.16 7.87
CA THR A 111 32.74 33.52 9.25
C THR A 111 31.27 33.90 9.50
N THR A 112 30.64 33.10 10.37
CA THR A 112 29.77 33.48 11.52
C THR A 112 28.70 34.56 11.34
N LEU A 113 27.42 34.19 11.55
CA LEU A 113 26.63 34.61 12.72
C LEU A 113 25.28 33.88 12.70
N ASN A 114 25.10 32.88 13.57
CA ASN A 114 23.94 32.75 14.45
C ASN A 114 24.02 31.42 15.24
N THR A 115 24.44 31.59 16.49
CA THR A 115 23.93 30.91 17.70
C THR A 115 23.94 29.39 17.67
N ILE A 116 24.96 28.74 18.24
CA ILE A 116 24.98 28.32 19.65
C ILE A 116 23.60 27.81 20.09
N THR A 117 23.40 26.51 19.93
CA THR A 117 22.99 25.69 21.07
C THR A 117 23.88 24.45 21.04
N ASN A 118 24.56 24.23 22.16
CA ASN A 118 25.04 22.91 22.53
C ASN A 118 23.84 21.97 22.48
N ASP A 119 23.83 21.02 21.56
CA ASP A 119 23.01 19.85 21.73
C ASP A 119 23.65 18.67 20.99
N ASP A 120 24.43 17.89 21.75
CA ASP A 120 24.91 16.56 21.39
C ASP A 120 23.75 15.53 21.30
N SER A 121 22.55 15.95 20.84
CA SER A 121 21.37 15.10 20.82
C SER A 121 20.44 15.27 19.61
N ILE A 122 20.93 15.79 18.48
CA ILE A 122 20.21 15.55 17.21
C ILE A 122 20.42 14.09 16.84
N SER A 123 19.42 13.27 17.15
CA SER A 123 19.44 11.86 16.81
C SER A 123 19.71 11.72 15.30
N PRO A 124 20.47 10.70 14.84
CA PRO A 124 20.74 10.49 13.42
C PRO A 124 19.44 10.30 12.59
N ILE A 125 18.33 10.06 13.27
CA ILE A 125 16.99 9.97 12.69
C ILE A 125 16.44 11.37 12.36
N ASP A 126 16.67 12.36 13.21
CA ASP A 126 16.22 13.74 12.98
C ASP A 126 17.01 14.39 11.82
N SER A 127 18.32 14.14 11.74
CA SER A 127 19.13 14.61 10.60
C SER A 127 18.70 13.96 9.28
N PHE A 128 18.34 12.67 9.31
CA PHE A 128 17.80 11.96 8.16
C PHE A 128 16.39 12.46 7.77
N ALA A 129 15.52 12.73 8.75
CA ALA A 129 14.20 13.30 8.52
C ALA A 129 14.30 14.70 7.89
N ASP A 130 15.25 15.52 8.32
CA ASP A 130 15.51 16.83 7.72
C ASP A 130 16.09 16.72 6.31
N LEU A 131 16.95 15.73 6.04
CA LEU A 131 17.41 15.43 4.68
C LEU A 131 16.24 15.05 3.77
N LEU A 132 15.32 14.19 4.24
CA LEU A 132 14.10 13.82 3.52
C LEU A 132 13.21 15.04 3.24
N ARG A 133 13.03 15.93 4.22
CA ARG A 133 12.29 17.18 4.03
C ARG A 133 12.92 18.06 2.97
N LYS A 134 14.26 18.21 2.99
CA LYS A 134 15.02 18.95 1.97
C LYS A 134 14.87 18.33 0.58
N LYS A 135 14.98 17.00 0.46
CA LYS A 135 14.76 16.28 -0.81
C LYS A 135 13.34 16.45 -1.35
N ASN A 136 12.34 16.34 -0.50
CA ASN A 136 10.94 16.57 -0.89
C ASN A 136 10.72 18.01 -1.35
N ARG A 137 11.33 18.99 -0.67
CA ARG A 137 11.28 20.40 -1.10
C ARG A 137 11.94 20.61 -2.45
N GLN A 138 13.11 20.00 -2.67
CA GLN A 138 13.81 20.06 -3.96
C GLN A 138 12.97 19.43 -5.07
N SER A 139 12.40 18.25 -4.86
CA SER A 139 11.51 17.59 -5.84
C SER A 139 10.30 18.44 -6.20
N ARG A 140 9.70 19.13 -5.22
CA ARG A 140 8.60 20.07 -5.47
C ARG A 140 9.04 21.26 -6.30
N LEU A 141 10.22 21.83 -6.02
CA LEU A 141 10.75 22.95 -6.80
C LEU A 141 11.09 22.53 -8.24
N THR A 142 11.69 21.35 -8.44
CA THR A 142 11.95 20.84 -9.79
C THR A 142 10.67 20.57 -10.56
N LEU A 143 9.59 20.10 -9.89
CA LEU A 143 8.29 19.96 -10.54
C LEU A 143 7.71 21.31 -10.96
N ILE A 144 7.78 22.31 -10.09
CA ILE A 144 7.31 23.67 -10.41
C ILE A 144 8.12 24.25 -11.58
N GLN A 145 9.44 24.09 -11.56
CA GLN A 145 10.31 24.51 -12.65
C GLN A 145 9.95 23.80 -13.96
N ASN A 146 9.81 22.47 -13.95
CA ASN A 146 9.38 21.71 -15.13
C ASN A 146 7.98 22.15 -15.60
N CYS A 147 7.07 22.48 -14.69
CA CYS A 147 5.76 23.01 -15.06
C CYS A 147 5.88 24.38 -15.72
N ILE A 148 6.76 25.26 -15.22
CA ILE A 148 7.02 26.58 -15.82
C ILE A 148 7.65 26.40 -17.21
N GLU A 149 8.69 25.58 -17.34
CA GLU A 149 9.32 25.26 -18.63
C GLU A 149 8.31 24.64 -19.62
N ASN A 150 7.45 23.74 -19.16
CA ASN A 150 6.37 23.16 -19.97
C ASN A 150 5.27 24.18 -20.34
N LEU A 151 5.06 25.22 -19.52
CA LEU A 151 4.15 26.31 -19.83
C LEU A 151 4.78 27.26 -20.85
N GLU A 152 6.07 27.57 -20.70
CA GLU A 152 6.83 28.40 -21.65
C GLU A 152 6.96 27.75 -23.03
N GLN A 153 7.10 26.41 -23.09
CA GLN A 153 7.10 25.65 -24.35
C GLN A 153 5.73 25.62 -25.04
N LYS A 154 4.63 25.95 -24.34
CA LYS A 154 3.31 26.02 -24.96
C LYS A 154 3.16 27.36 -25.70
N PRO A 155 2.76 27.35 -26.98
CA PRO A 155 2.61 28.58 -27.76
C PRO A 155 1.56 29.53 -27.16
N ALA A 156 0.65 29.03 -26.33
CA ALA A 156 -0.37 29.81 -25.63
C ALA A 156 0.17 30.71 -24.50
N ALA A 157 1.40 30.51 -24.03
CA ALA A 157 2.04 31.32 -23.00
C ALA A 157 2.98 32.40 -23.57
N ALA A 158 3.22 32.40 -24.89
CA ALA A 158 3.93 33.48 -25.53
C ALA A 158 3.13 34.79 -25.39
N ILE A 159 3.80 35.87 -24.97
CA ILE A 159 3.19 37.20 -24.77
C ILE A 159 2.46 37.67 -26.04
N ASP A 160 2.91 37.21 -27.21
CA ASP A 160 2.39 37.57 -28.53
C ASP A 160 1.22 36.68 -29.00
N TYR A 161 0.87 35.61 -28.28
CA TYR A 161 -0.19 34.66 -28.68
C TYR A 161 -1.60 35.26 -28.62
N PHE A 162 -1.81 36.22 -27.72
CA PHE A 162 -3.04 37.01 -27.64
C PHE A 162 -2.98 38.32 -28.42
N ASP A 163 -1.89 38.59 -29.16
CA ASP A 163 -1.85 39.77 -30.02
C ASP A 163 -2.81 39.56 -31.20
N LEU A 164 -3.98 40.19 -31.08
CA LEU A 164 -5.11 40.07 -31.99
C LEU A 164 -4.68 40.28 -33.46
N LYS A 165 -3.64 41.10 -33.69
CA LYS A 165 -3.11 41.39 -35.03
C LYS A 165 -2.41 40.20 -35.70
N ASN A 166 -1.79 39.30 -34.92
CA ASN A 166 -1.07 38.13 -35.44
C ASN A 166 -2.00 36.93 -35.65
N VAL A 167 -3.01 36.78 -34.76
CA VAL A 167 -4.07 35.78 -34.90
C VAL A 167 -5.00 36.11 -36.07
N LEU A 168 -5.35 37.40 -36.27
CA LEU A 168 -6.22 37.84 -37.36
C LEU A 168 -5.55 37.82 -38.75
N ARG A 169 -4.21 37.80 -38.84
CA ARG A 169 -3.50 37.61 -40.12
C ARG A 169 -3.76 36.24 -40.76
N HIS A 170 -3.98 35.22 -39.94
CA HIS A 170 -4.20 33.84 -40.41
C HIS A 170 -5.68 33.55 -40.68
N VAL A 171 -6.59 34.48 -40.38
CA VAL A 171 -8.05 34.35 -40.53
C VAL A 171 -8.58 35.38 -41.56
N ALA A 172 -7.83 35.60 -42.65
CA ALA A 172 -8.13 36.60 -43.68
C ALA A 172 -9.39 36.29 -44.55
N THR A 173 -10.32 35.45 -44.11
CA THR A 173 -11.50 35.02 -44.91
C THR A 173 -12.79 34.88 -44.09
N ILE A 174 -13.10 35.83 -43.20
CA ILE A 174 -14.44 35.93 -42.60
C ILE A 174 -15.00 37.34 -42.86
N PRO A 175 -16.28 37.47 -43.29
CA PRO A 175 -16.89 38.77 -43.57
C PRO A 175 -16.97 39.64 -42.31
N GLN A 176 -16.69 40.93 -42.47
CA GLN A 176 -16.70 41.95 -41.41
C GLN A 176 -18.01 41.90 -40.60
N VAL A 177 -17.85 41.71 -39.29
CA VAL A 177 -18.92 41.85 -38.29
C VAL A 177 -19.27 43.35 -38.15
N PRO A 178 -20.55 43.72 -38.00
CA PRO A 178 -20.98 45.11 -37.91
C PRO A 178 -20.24 45.92 -36.84
N THR A 179 -19.87 47.14 -37.20
CA THR A 179 -19.03 48.09 -36.45
C THR A 179 -19.64 48.62 -35.14
N GLU A 180 -20.82 48.16 -34.75
CA GLU A 180 -21.48 48.52 -33.48
C GLU A 180 -20.89 47.79 -32.26
N VAL A 181 -20.20 46.66 -32.46
CA VAL A 181 -19.53 45.92 -31.36
C VAL A 181 -18.08 46.40 -31.14
N MET A 182 -17.53 47.24 -32.03
CA MET A 182 -16.14 47.72 -32.00
C MET A 182 -16.00 49.19 -31.57
N GLN A 183 -17.04 49.82 -31.01
CA GLN A 183 -16.82 51.12 -30.37
C GLN A 183 -16.14 50.91 -29.01
N PRO A 184 -14.92 51.45 -28.80
CA PRO A 184 -14.34 51.49 -27.47
C PRO A 184 -15.29 52.32 -26.63
N LEU A 185 -15.90 51.64 -25.67
CA LEU A 185 -16.80 52.22 -24.70
C LEU A 185 -16.02 53.31 -23.95
N ASN A 186 -16.19 54.56 -24.37
CA ASN A 186 -15.68 55.73 -23.68
C ASN A 186 -16.62 55.93 -22.49
N ILE A 187 -16.43 55.10 -21.45
CA ILE A 187 -17.30 55.08 -20.27
C ILE A 187 -16.91 56.28 -19.42
N ASN A 188 -17.77 57.30 -19.41
CA ASN A 188 -17.83 58.25 -18.30
C ASN A 188 -17.96 57.43 -17.00
N ASN A 189 -17.04 57.62 -16.05
CA ASN A 189 -16.87 56.81 -14.84
C ASN A 189 -18.18 56.56 -14.07
N ASP A 190 -19.14 57.49 -14.12
CA ASP A 190 -20.46 57.36 -13.50
C ASP A 190 -21.32 56.21 -14.09
N SER A 191 -21.09 55.82 -15.34
CA SER A 191 -21.80 54.71 -16.00
C SER A 191 -21.10 53.35 -15.85
N VAL A 192 -19.85 53.31 -15.38
CA VAL A 192 -19.19 52.05 -14.95
C VAL A 192 -19.83 51.58 -13.65
N ASP A 193 -20.01 52.48 -12.68
CA ASP A 193 -20.54 52.14 -11.36
C ASP A 193 -22.00 51.64 -11.43
N ILE A 194 -22.82 52.22 -12.32
CA ILE A 194 -24.19 51.75 -12.56
C ILE A 194 -24.20 50.36 -13.22
N LYS A 195 -23.26 50.08 -14.14
CA LYS A 195 -23.12 48.77 -14.79
C LYS A 195 -22.59 47.70 -13.85
N ILE A 196 -21.64 48.05 -12.97
CA ILE A 196 -21.15 47.16 -11.91
C ILE A 196 -22.26 46.88 -10.90
N GLY A 197 -23.02 47.90 -10.49
CA GLY A 197 -24.17 47.73 -9.59
C GLY A 197 -25.26 46.82 -10.19
N ALA A 198 -25.53 46.95 -11.49
CA ALA A 198 -26.44 46.07 -12.21
C ALA A 198 -25.90 44.63 -12.28
N LEU A 199 -24.61 44.45 -12.51
CA LEU A 199 -23.96 43.13 -12.53
C LEU A 199 -23.97 42.47 -11.15
N ILE A 200 -23.71 43.23 -10.08
CA ILE A 200 -23.79 42.75 -8.69
C ILE A 200 -25.22 42.35 -8.37
N SER A 201 -26.21 43.17 -8.71
CA SER A 201 -27.63 42.86 -8.50
C SER A 201 -28.06 41.60 -9.27
N GLN A 202 -27.53 41.41 -10.48
CA GLN A 202 -27.74 40.19 -11.27
C GLN A 202 -27.09 38.97 -10.60
N LEU A 203 -25.84 39.11 -10.12
CA LEU A 203 -25.14 38.05 -9.41
C LEU A 203 -25.85 37.68 -8.11
N GLU A 204 -26.31 38.66 -7.33
CA GLU A 204 -27.08 38.44 -6.11
C GLU A 204 -28.38 37.68 -6.39
N ARG A 205 -29.09 38.07 -7.45
CA ARG A 205 -30.31 37.37 -7.90
C ARG A 205 -29.99 35.94 -8.32
N ASP A 206 -28.92 35.74 -9.09
CA ASP A 206 -28.55 34.42 -9.60
C ASP A 206 -28.04 33.51 -8.46
N VAL A 207 -27.31 34.05 -7.49
CA VAL A 207 -26.90 33.36 -6.25
C VAL A 207 -28.12 33.01 -5.40
N PHE A 208 -29.09 33.91 -5.28
CA PHE A 208 -30.33 33.62 -4.56
C PHE A 208 -31.13 32.50 -5.23
N LEU A 209 -31.23 32.51 -6.56
CA LEU A 209 -31.88 31.44 -7.33
C LEU A 209 -31.13 30.12 -7.16
N ALA A 210 -29.79 30.12 -7.24
CA ALA A 210 -28.95 28.94 -7.02
C ALA A 210 -29.08 28.39 -5.59
N ARG A 211 -29.19 29.26 -4.59
CA ARG A 211 -29.42 28.85 -3.20
C ARG A 211 -30.80 28.19 -3.04
N LYS A 212 -31.83 28.77 -3.66
CA LYS A 212 -33.19 28.22 -3.63
C LYS A 212 -33.29 26.88 -4.36
N THR A 213 -32.58 26.71 -5.48
CA THR A 213 -32.52 25.41 -6.16
C THR A 213 -31.78 24.38 -5.32
N LEU A 214 -30.64 24.74 -4.71
CA LEU A 214 -29.91 23.86 -3.79
C LEU A 214 -30.78 23.42 -2.61
N GLU A 215 -31.55 24.32 -2.02
CA GLU A 215 -32.45 23.96 -0.91
C GLU A 215 -33.56 22.98 -1.35
N LYS A 216 -34.08 23.13 -2.58
CA LYS A 216 -35.04 22.18 -3.15
C LYS A 216 -34.40 20.81 -3.37
N GLU A 217 -33.21 20.76 -3.96
CA GLU A 217 -32.47 19.51 -4.18
C GLU A 217 -32.13 18.82 -2.85
N HIS A 218 -31.73 19.60 -1.84
CA HIS A 218 -31.45 19.06 -0.51
C HIS A 218 -32.71 18.46 0.14
N LYS A 219 -33.87 19.12 0.01
CA LYS A 219 -35.16 18.58 0.47
C LYS A 219 -35.56 17.32 -0.30
N LEU A 220 -35.35 17.27 -1.61
CA LEU A 220 -35.61 16.10 -2.44
C LEU A 220 -34.70 14.93 -2.03
N LEU A 221 -33.40 15.18 -1.82
CA LEU A 221 -32.46 14.19 -1.31
C LEU A 221 -32.80 13.70 0.09
N ALA A 222 -33.25 14.58 0.99
CA ALA A 222 -33.71 14.18 2.31
C ALA A 222 -34.95 13.28 2.23
N ASN A 223 -35.91 13.63 1.36
CA ASN A 223 -37.09 12.81 1.10
C ASN A 223 -36.72 11.44 0.51
N MET A 224 -35.84 11.38 -0.50
CA MET A 224 -35.34 10.12 -1.06
C MET A 224 -34.59 9.28 -0.04
N LYS A 225 -33.76 9.89 0.84
CA LYS A 225 -33.10 9.16 1.93
C LYS A 225 -34.12 8.61 2.93
N SER A 226 -35.14 9.37 3.28
CA SER A 226 -36.21 8.89 4.16
C SER A 226 -37.03 7.76 3.52
N GLU A 227 -37.28 7.87 2.21
CA GLU A 227 -37.97 6.85 1.43
C GLU A 227 -37.09 5.61 1.23
N GLN A 228 -35.77 5.74 1.12
CA GLN A 228 -34.83 4.62 1.04
C GLN A 228 -34.62 3.92 2.39
N LEU A 229 -34.74 4.66 3.50
CA LEU A 229 -34.77 4.08 4.85
C LEU A 229 -36.11 3.36 5.12
N ALA A 230 -37.23 3.92 4.65
CA ALA A 230 -38.55 3.28 4.70
C ALA A 230 -38.67 2.10 3.73
N ALA A 231 -38.02 2.19 2.57
CA ALA A 231 -37.83 1.15 1.56
C ALA A 231 -36.48 0.46 1.76
N THR A 232 -36.15 0.12 3.02
CA THR A 232 -35.33 -1.06 3.27
C THR A 232 -36.11 -2.23 2.71
N ILE A 233 -35.93 -2.45 1.41
CA ILE A 233 -36.44 -3.58 0.62
C ILE A 233 -36.26 -4.79 1.51
N SER A 234 -37.38 -5.25 2.07
CA SER A 234 -37.42 -6.34 3.05
C SER A 234 -36.51 -7.43 2.50
N GLU A 235 -35.55 -7.90 3.30
CA GLU A 235 -34.54 -8.85 2.83
C GLU A 235 -35.17 -10.04 2.10
N ASN A 236 -36.40 -10.39 2.48
CA ASN A 236 -37.29 -11.35 1.83
C ASN A 236 -37.66 -11.00 0.37
N SER A 237 -37.94 -9.73 0.06
CA SER A 237 -38.21 -9.25 -1.30
C SER A 237 -36.97 -9.24 -2.19
N ARG A 238 -35.78 -8.97 -1.62
CA ARG A 238 -34.49 -9.13 -2.33
C ARG A 238 -34.19 -10.59 -2.63
N ILE A 239 -34.40 -11.47 -1.64
CA ILE A 239 -34.25 -12.92 -1.83
C ILE A 239 -35.28 -13.44 -2.85
N HIS A 240 -36.51 -12.93 -2.83
CA HIS A 240 -37.53 -13.26 -3.81
C HIS A 240 -37.14 -12.79 -5.22
N ALA A 241 -36.68 -11.54 -5.38
CA ALA A 241 -36.19 -11.03 -6.65
C ALA A 241 -35.02 -11.87 -7.17
N LEU A 242 -34.06 -12.24 -6.32
CA LEU A 242 -32.95 -13.13 -6.69
C LEU A 242 -33.40 -14.54 -7.08
N LYS A 243 -34.43 -15.07 -6.41
CA LYS A 243 -35.05 -16.35 -6.82
C LYS A 243 -35.73 -16.24 -8.16
N VAL A 244 -36.44 -15.14 -8.43
CA VAL A 244 -37.08 -14.87 -9.72
C VAL A 244 -36.03 -14.71 -10.82
N THR A 245 -34.96 -13.94 -10.60
CA THR A 245 -33.89 -13.79 -11.59
C THR A 245 -33.14 -15.10 -11.84
N ARG A 246 -32.91 -15.91 -10.79
CA ARG A 246 -32.37 -17.25 -10.95
C ARG A 246 -33.28 -18.12 -11.81
N ASN A 247 -34.58 -18.11 -11.55
CA ASN A 247 -35.54 -18.94 -12.29
C ASN A 247 -35.68 -18.47 -13.75
N GLU A 248 -35.65 -17.16 -14.01
CA GLU A 248 -35.63 -16.61 -15.38
C GLU A 248 -34.32 -16.92 -16.10
N LEU A 249 -33.17 -16.90 -15.42
CA LEU A 249 -31.90 -17.33 -16.01
C LEU A 249 -31.90 -18.82 -16.33
N ILE A 250 -32.41 -19.66 -15.43
CA ILE A 250 -32.57 -21.10 -15.67
C ILE A 250 -33.48 -21.31 -16.87
N LYS A 251 -34.63 -20.65 -16.92
CA LYS A 251 -35.57 -20.71 -18.05
C LYS A 251 -34.94 -20.21 -19.35
N TRP A 252 -34.12 -19.15 -19.31
CA TRP A 252 -33.41 -18.63 -20.47
C TRP A 252 -32.33 -19.62 -20.95
N ILE A 253 -31.59 -20.24 -20.03
CA ILE A 253 -30.61 -21.28 -20.33
C ILE A 253 -31.31 -22.52 -20.90
N GLU A 254 -32.40 -22.98 -20.28
CA GLU A 254 -33.23 -24.08 -20.74
C GLU A 254 -33.90 -23.79 -22.09
N ALA A 255 -34.22 -22.53 -22.39
CA ALA A 255 -34.70 -22.12 -23.72
C ALA A 255 -33.57 -21.98 -24.74
N LYS A 256 -32.34 -21.67 -24.31
CA LYS A 256 -31.16 -21.56 -25.18
C LYS A 256 -30.45 -22.89 -25.43
N LEU A 257 -30.55 -23.86 -24.54
CA LEU A 257 -30.06 -25.22 -24.71
C LEU A 257 -30.63 -25.94 -25.95
N PRO A 258 -31.96 -25.94 -26.24
CA PRO A 258 -32.51 -26.56 -27.44
C PRO A 258 -32.17 -25.78 -28.71
N ILE A 259 -31.96 -24.46 -28.61
CA ILE A 259 -31.51 -23.61 -29.74
C ILE A 259 -30.04 -23.89 -30.11
N THR A 260 -29.27 -24.54 -29.22
CA THR A 260 -27.88 -24.92 -29.51
C THR A 260 -27.79 -26.32 -30.13
N ASP A 261 -28.81 -27.17 -29.96
CA ASP A 261 -28.95 -28.46 -30.66
C ASP A 261 -29.58 -28.31 -32.07
N GLU A 262 -30.35 -27.24 -32.30
CA GLU A 262 -30.91 -26.89 -33.62
C GLU A 262 -30.32 -25.57 -34.14
N ILE A 263 -29.08 -25.60 -34.64
CA ILE A 263 -28.61 -24.56 -35.56
C ILE A 263 -28.45 -25.18 -36.96
N PRO A 264 -29.49 -25.09 -37.81
CA PRO A 264 -29.27 -25.09 -39.25
C PRO A 264 -28.54 -23.79 -39.60
N VAL A 265 -27.23 -23.87 -39.80
CA VAL A 265 -26.54 -22.84 -40.57
C VAL A 265 -26.88 -23.13 -42.01
N ASN A 266 -27.80 -22.35 -42.58
CA ASN A 266 -27.95 -21.93 -43.97
C ASN A 266 -29.31 -21.17 -44.03
N PHE A 267 -29.49 -20.00 -44.65
CA PHE A 267 -29.12 -19.61 -45.99
C PHE A 267 -29.22 -18.09 -46.19
N THR A 268 -28.37 -17.59 -47.08
CA THR A 268 -28.64 -16.50 -48.01
C THR A 268 -29.92 -16.73 -48.84
N ASP A 269 -30.73 -15.68 -49.01
CA ASP A 269 -31.72 -15.41 -50.08
C ASP A 269 -32.27 -16.56 -50.97
N SER A 270 -33.58 -16.85 -50.85
CA SER A 270 -34.54 -16.93 -51.99
C SER A 270 -35.91 -17.53 -51.60
N ASN A 271 -36.97 -16.80 -51.93
CA ASN A 271 -38.31 -17.21 -52.40
C ASN A 271 -38.98 -18.53 -51.92
N CYS A 272 -40.12 -18.38 -51.20
CA CYS A 272 -41.45 -19.08 -51.20
C CYS A 272 -41.66 -20.50 -51.82
N PRO A 273 -42.78 -21.22 -51.53
CA PRO A 273 -43.58 -21.43 -50.30
C PRO A 273 -43.88 -22.94 -50.00
N ASP A 274 -44.52 -23.19 -48.84
CA ASP A 274 -45.40 -24.32 -48.45
C ASP A 274 -45.09 -25.77 -48.84
N SER A 275 -44.88 -26.63 -47.83
CA SER A 275 -45.79 -27.77 -47.46
C SER A 275 -45.07 -28.91 -46.74
N GLN A 276 -45.65 -29.28 -45.59
CA GLN A 276 -45.77 -30.60 -44.97
C GLN A 276 -44.74 -31.73 -45.27
N SER A 277 -44.23 -32.28 -44.17
CA SER A 277 -44.23 -33.71 -43.81
C SER A 277 -42.87 -34.40 -43.63
N GLN A 278 -42.82 -35.19 -42.55
CA GLN A 278 -42.04 -36.40 -42.30
C GLN A 278 -40.54 -36.28 -41.92
N SER A 279 -40.27 -36.73 -40.69
CA SER A 279 -39.00 -37.31 -40.22
C SER A 279 -38.46 -38.33 -41.23
N PRO A 280 -37.13 -38.44 -41.48
CA PRO A 280 -36.34 -39.44 -40.76
C PRO A 280 -34.82 -39.14 -40.56
N ALA A 281 -34.28 -39.73 -39.49
CA ALA A 281 -32.88 -40.09 -39.24
C ALA A 281 -31.82 -38.98 -38.98
N PRO A 282 -31.05 -39.07 -37.88
CA PRO A 282 -29.97 -38.13 -37.60
C PRO A 282 -28.79 -38.34 -38.57
N PRO A 283 -28.25 -37.26 -39.18
CA PRO A 283 -27.12 -37.35 -40.09
C PRO A 283 -25.88 -37.89 -39.36
N CYS A 284 -25.25 -38.88 -39.99
CA CYS A 284 -24.12 -39.65 -39.48
C CYS A 284 -22.97 -38.75 -38.97
N VAL A 285 -22.87 -38.62 -37.65
CA VAL A 285 -21.86 -37.84 -36.90
C VAL A 285 -20.42 -38.16 -37.32
N SER A 286 -20.16 -39.37 -37.80
CA SER A 286 -18.82 -39.75 -38.27
C SER A 286 -18.39 -38.99 -39.53
N ALA A 287 -19.32 -38.55 -40.38
CA ALA A 287 -19.01 -37.77 -41.58
C ALA A 287 -18.69 -36.32 -41.23
N SER A 288 -19.41 -35.72 -40.27
CA SER A 288 -19.14 -34.36 -39.79
C SER A 288 -17.84 -34.27 -39.02
N LEU A 289 -17.49 -35.30 -38.23
CA LEU A 289 -16.19 -35.38 -37.55
C LEU A 289 -15.03 -35.48 -38.54
N LYS A 290 -15.15 -36.26 -39.62
CA LYS A 290 -14.12 -36.32 -40.67
C LYS A 290 -13.95 -34.99 -41.39
N LEU A 291 -15.03 -34.24 -41.59
CA LEU A 291 -14.98 -32.90 -42.20
C LEU A 291 -14.32 -31.90 -41.23
N LEU A 292 -14.68 -31.94 -39.94
CA LEU A 292 -14.06 -31.11 -38.90
C LEU A 292 -12.56 -31.39 -38.78
N MET A 293 -12.15 -32.66 -38.84
CA MET A 293 -10.74 -33.04 -38.75
C MET A 293 -9.92 -32.53 -39.95
N LYS A 294 -10.52 -32.53 -41.15
CA LYS A 294 -9.92 -31.92 -42.35
C LYS A 294 -9.87 -30.39 -42.27
N LEU A 295 -10.87 -29.75 -41.68
CA LEU A 295 -10.87 -28.31 -41.48
C LEU A 295 -9.78 -27.90 -40.47
N TYR A 296 -9.63 -28.69 -39.40
CA TYR A 296 -8.64 -28.46 -38.36
C TYR A 296 -7.22 -28.75 -38.86
N SER A 297 -7.01 -29.77 -39.70
CA SER A 297 -5.71 -30.01 -40.34
C SER A 297 -5.31 -28.84 -41.24
N LYS A 298 -6.24 -28.32 -42.04
CA LYS A 298 -6.02 -27.13 -42.87
C LYS A 298 -5.70 -25.88 -42.04
N TYR A 299 -6.37 -25.71 -40.88
CA TYR A 299 -6.06 -24.62 -39.94
C TYR A 299 -4.65 -24.75 -39.36
N ILE A 300 -4.24 -25.96 -38.98
CA ILE A 300 -2.89 -26.21 -38.45
C ILE A 300 -1.84 -25.95 -39.54
N GLU A 301 -2.06 -26.39 -40.77
CA GLU A 301 -1.15 -26.13 -41.90
C GLU A 301 -1.04 -24.63 -42.20
N ALA A 302 -2.16 -23.90 -42.24
CA ALA A 302 -2.14 -22.45 -42.41
C ALA A 302 -1.35 -21.74 -41.29
N ARG A 303 -1.50 -22.21 -40.05
CA ARG A 303 -0.78 -21.66 -38.89
C ARG A 303 0.71 -22.00 -38.92
N LYS A 304 1.08 -23.21 -39.37
CA LYS A 304 2.47 -23.61 -39.58
C LYS A 304 3.11 -22.79 -40.69
N ASN A 305 2.41 -22.53 -41.79
CA ASN A 305 2.93 -21.70 -42.88
C ASN A 305 3.12 -20.24 -42.45
N LEU A 306 2.22 -19.71 -41.61
CA LEU A 306 2.39 -18.37 -41.03
C LEU A 306 3.62 -18.32 -40.12
N LEU A 307 3.81 -19.32 -39.26
CA LEU A 307 4.99 -19.42 -38.41
C LEU A 307 6.28 -19.57 -39.23
N ALA A 308 6.28 -20.39 -40.28
CA ALA A 308 7.42 -20.52 -41.19
C ALA A 308 7.75 -19.19 -41.88
N SER A 309 6.74 -18.46 -42.38
CA SER A 309 6.96 -17.13 -42.97
C SER A 309 7.50 -16.08 -41.97
N TYR A 310 7.17 -16.24 -40.69
CA TYR A 310 7.70 -15.39 -39.63
C TYR A 310 9.14 -15.77 -39.24
N GLU A 311 9.46 -17.07 -39.24
CA GLU A 311 10.80 -17.60 -38.99
C GLU A 311 11.76 -17.26 -40.14
N ASP A 312 11.34 -17.42 -41.40
CA ASP A 312 12.09 -16.99 -42.60
C ASP A 312 12.34 -15.47 -42.60
N SER A 313 11.39 -14.67 -42.10
CA SER A 313 11.54 -13.21 -41.95
C SER A 313 12.49 -12.82 -40.80
N ILE A 314 12.69 -13.69 -39.81
CA ILE A 314 13.66 -13.49 -38.73
C ILE A 314 15.06 -13.90 -39.22
N GLU A 315 15.19 -14.99 -39.99
CA GLU A 315 16.48 -15.43 -40.51
C GLU A 315 17.04 -14.52 -41.62
N ALA A 316 16.19 -13.97 -42.50
CA ALA A 316 16.63 -13.00 -43.52
C ALA A 316 17.17 -11.70 -42.91
N ASN A 317 16.68 -11.28 -41.74
CA ASN A 317 17.09 -10.04 -41.08
C ASN A 317 18.41 -10.18 -40.28
N ILE A 318 18.94 -11.40 -40.14
CA ILE A 318 20.20 -11.67 -39.42
C ILE A 318 21.39 -11.78 -40.40
N SER A 319 21.16 -11.98 -41.70
CA SER A 319 22.24 -12.08 -42.70
C SER A 319 22.63 -10.76 -43.39
N ASP A 320 21.76 -9.75 -43.43
CA ASP A 320 22.03 -8.51 -44.20
C ASP A 320 22.75 -7.39 -43.43
N SER A 321 23.25 -7.65 -42.20
CA SER A 321 24.03 -6.66 -41.44
C SER A 321 25.53 -6.61 -41.79
N LYS A 322 25.94 -7.13 -42.95
CA LYS A 322 27.34 -7.04 -43.43
C LYS A 322 27.39 -6.84 -44.95
N GLN A 323 27.22 -5.61 -45.40
CA GLN A 323 27.92 -4.97 -46.54
C GLN A 323 27.05 -3.84 -47.09
N ILE A 324 27.41 -2.60 -46.76
CA ILE A 324 27.02 -1.43 -47.55
C ILE A 324 28.29 -0.60 -47.76
N GLU A 325 29.04 -0.96 -48.78
CA GLU A 325 29.91 -0.04 -49.52
C GLU A 325 29.54 -0.16 -51.01
N GLU A 326 29.09 0.98 -51.55
CA GLU A 326 29.10 1.45 -52.94
C GLU A 326 28.80 0.47 -54.11
N SER A 327 27.66 0.69 -54.78
CA SER A 327 27.62 0.86 -56.25
C SER A 327 26.26 1.38 -56.74
N ILE A 328 26.29 2.02 -57.90
CA ILE A 328 25.35 2.95 -58.52
C ILE A 328 24.15 2.26 -59.21
N GLY A 329 22.96 2.88 -59.07
CA GLY A 329 22.01 3.15 -60.16
C GLY A 329 21.12 2.04 -60.72
N SER A 330 19.80 2.19 -60.59
CA SER A 330 18.86 2.39 -61.71
C SER A 330 17.40 2.26 -61.26
N ASP A 331 16.66 3.30 -61.63
CA ASP A 331 15.22 3.46 -61.80
C ASP A 331 14.35 2.17 -61.79
N ASN A 332 13.37 2.12 -60.88
CA ASN A 332 12.03 1.63 -61.18
C ASN A 332 11.02 2.11 -60.14
N LYS A 333 10.01 2.85 -60.64
CA LYS A 333 8.77 3.23 -59.98
C LYS A 333 8.14 2.08 -59.17
N GLN A 334 7.85 2.35 -57.90
CA GLN A 334 6.53 2.10 -57.32
C GLN A 334 6.33 2.98 -56.10
N GLU A 335 5.50 4.01 -56.27
CA GLU A 335 4.93 4.80 -55.19
C GLU A 335 3.94 3.93 -54.40
N THR A 336 4.16 3.81 -53.08
CA THR A 336 3.20 3.81 -51.95
C THR A 336 3.77 3.02 -50.76
N PRO A 337 3.38 3.31 -49.50
CA PRO A 337 3.33 4.60 -48.82
C PRO A 337 4.38 4.66 -47.68
N HIS A 338 5.01 5.82 -47.46
CA HIS A 338 5.98 6.06 -46.37
C HIS A 338 5.38 6.03 -44.94
N THR A 339 4.21 5.41 -44.73
CA THR A 339 3.54 5.35 -43.42
C THR A 339 3.88 4.07 -42.65
N THR A 340 4.28 2.98 -43.30
CA THR A 340 4.62 1.71 -42.62
C THR A 340 6.00 1.72 -41.97
N SER A 341 6.98 2.44 -42.53
CA SER A 341 8.30 2.59 -41.91
C SER A 341 8.28 3.46 -40.64
N ALA A 342 7.41 4.48 -40.61
CA ALA A 342 7.19 5.30 -39.41
C ALA A 342 6.58 4.46 -38.28
N ILE A 343 5.59 3.61 -38.57
CA ILE A 343 4.97 2.71 -37.58
C ILE A 343 5.99 1.69 -37.03
N PHE A 344 6.93 1.21 -37.85
CA PHE A 344 7.96 0.28 -37.41
C PHE A 344 8.94 0.90 -36.40
N PHE A 345 9.33 2.17 -36.59
CA PHE A 345 10.16 2.91 -35.61
C PHE A 345 9.47 3.04 -34.25
N TYR A 346 8.18 3.37 -34.23
CA TYR A 346 7.41 3.46 -32.99
C TYR A 346 7.10 2.10 -32.36
N SER A 347 7.15 1.00 -33.11
CA SER A 347 6.86 -0.35 -32.57
C SER A 347 7.90 -0.81 -31.54
N SER A 348 9.17 -0.44 -31.73
CA SER A 348 10.25 -0.72 -30.77
C SER A 348 10.08 0.10 -29.48
N GLU A 349 9.75 1.39 -29.61
CA GLU A 349 9.47 2.26 -28.47
C GLU A 349 8.20 1.83 -27.70
N LEU A 350 7.13 1.45 -28.41
CA LEU A 350 5.91 0.95 -27.80
C LEU A 350 6.13 -0.40 -27.09
N SER A 351 6.97 -1.28 -27.65
CA SER A 351 7.35 -2.54 -26.99
C SER A 351 8.17 -2.30 -25.73
N SER A 352 9.12 -1.36 -25.77
CA SER A 352 9.89 -0.91 -24.61
C SER A 352 8.98 -0.31 -23.53
N LEU A 353 8.06 0.58 -23.91
CA LEU A 353 7.09 1.19 -22.99
C LEU A 353 6.16 0.14 -22.37
N SER A 354 5.67 -0.80 -23.16
CA SER A 354 4.86 -1.93 -22.68
C SER A 354 5.63 -2.81 -21.68
N SER A 355 6.90 -3.11 -21.98
CA SER A 355 7.78 -3.84 -21.07
C SER A 355 7.99 -3.09 -19.76
N GLN A 356 8.24 -1.78 -19.83
CA GLN A 356 8.39 -0.92 -18.65
C GLN A 356 7.09 -0.85 -17.83
N GLN A 357 5.93 -0.74 -18.47
CA GLN A 357 4.63 -0.78 -17.80
C GLN A 357 4.41 -2.12 -17.10
N LYS A 358 4.78 -3.23 -17.73
CA LYS A 358 4.70 -4.56 -17.11
C LYS A 358 5.57 -4.65 -15.86
N VAL A 359 6.84 -4.24 -15.94
CA VAL A 359 7.75 -4.20 -14.79
C VAL A 359 7.19 -3.30 -13.69
N PHE A 360 6.64 -2.14 -14.04
CA PHE A 360 6.03 -1.23 -13.07
C PHE A 360 4.80 -1.83 -12.38
N ILE A 361 3.94 -2.52 -13.13
CA ILE A 361 2.77 -3.21 -12.58
C ILE A 361 3.21 -4.34 -11.64
N GLU A 362 4.21 -5.13 -12.03
CA GLU A 362 4.79 -6.19 -11.19
C GLU A 362 5.39 -5.63 -9.90
N GLN A 363 6.14 -4.53 -9.99
CA GLN A 363 6.68 -3.82 -8.82
C GLN A 363 5.57 -3.30 -7.91
N LYS A 364 4.54 -2.67 -8.48
CA LYS A 364 3.39 -2.17 -7.72
C LYS A 364 2.66 -3.31 -7.01
N LEU A 365 2.46 -4.44 -7.71
CA LEU A 365 1.83 -5.63 -7.12
C LEU A 365 2.69 -6.18 -5.98
N HIS A 366 4.00 -6.32 -6.18
CA HIS A 366 4.92 -6.80 -5.16
C HIS A 366 4.96 -5.88 -3.92
N LEU A 367 4.92 -4.57 -4.11
CA LEU A 367 4.81 -3.61 -3.01
C LEU A 367 3.47 -3.73 -2.29
N ALA A 368 2.37 -3.84 -3.04
CA ALA A 368 1.05 -4.00 -2.45
C ALA A 368 0.95 -5.30 -1.63
N THR A 369 1.45 -6.43 -2.15
CA THR A 369 1.44 -7.71 -1.42
C THR A 369 2.34 -7.70 -0.21
N ASN A 370 3.50 -7.04 -0.29
CA ASN A 370 4.37 -6.88 0.89
C ASN A 370 3.74 -5.97 1.94
N LEU A 371 3.09 -4.87 1.54
CA LEU A 371 2.38 -4.00 2.48
C LEU A 371 1.22 -4.72 3.16
N THR A 372 0.43 -5.51 2.42
CA THR A 372 -0.65 -6.31 3.03
C THR A 372 -0.09 -7.35 3.99
N LYS A 373 1.01 -8.03 3.61
CA LYS A 373 1.68 -9.00 4.47
C LYS A 373 2.21 -8.36 5.76
N GLN A 374 2.88 -7.21 5.66
CA GLN A 374 3.37 -6.47 6.82
C GLN A 374 2.22 -6.00 7.72
N LEU A 375 1.09 -5.58 7.13
CA LEU A 375 -0.09 -5.16 7.86
C LEU A 375 -0.77 -6.34 8.58
N GLU A 376 -0.81 -7.52 7.95
CA GLU A 376 -1.27 -8.76 8.59
C GLU A 376 -0.35 -9.21 9.72
N GLU A 377 0.96 -9.22 9.50
CA GLU A 377 1.97 -9.53 10.53
C GLU A 377 1.86 -8.57 11.73
N ALA A 378 1.69 -7.26 11.47
CA ALA A 378 1.49 -6.28 12.50
C ALA A 378 0.16 -6.51 13.26
N ASN A 379 -0.93 -6.82 12.56
CA ASN A 379 -2.21 -7.17 13.20
C ASN A 379 -2.09 -8.40 14.09
N GLN A 380 -1.44 -9.46 13.61
CA GLN A 380 -1.19 -10.67 14.41
C GLN A 380 -0.32 -10.36 15.63
N GLY A 381 0.69 -9.49 15.47
CA GLY A 381 1.48 -8.98 16.58
C GLY A 381 0.63 -8.25 17.63
N PHE A 382 -0.29 -7.38 17.20
CA PHE A 382 -1.23 -6.70 18.10
C PHE A 382 -2.23 -7.64 18.76
N GLU A 383 -2.73 -8.66 18.06
CA GLU A 383 -3.60 -9.68 18.65
C GLU A 383 -2.87 -10.50 19.71
N ARG A 384 -1.62 -10.89 19.44
CA ARG A 384 -0.77 -11.58 20.41
C ARG A 384 -0.50 -10.69 21.64
N LEU A 385 -0.09 -9.44 21.42
CA LEU A 385 0.09 -8.48 22.51
C LEU A 385 -1.20 -8.29 23.29
N ALA A 386 -2.35 -8.28 22.62
CA ALA A 386 -3.64 -8.15 23.27
C ALA A 386 -3.96 -9.36 24.17
N GLN A 387 -3.66 -10.58 23.69
CA GLN A 387 -3.80 -11.82 24.46
C GLN A 387 -2.84 -11.86 25.66
N GLU A 388 -1.62 -11.35 25.51
CA GLU A 388 -0.63 -11.25 26.59
C GLU A 388 -0.95 -10.11 27.57
N SER A 389 -1.73 -9.11 27.15
CA SER A 389 -2.07 -7.97 27.99
C SER A 389 -3.18 -8.30 29.00
N HIS A 390 -2.86 -8.22 30.28
CA HIS A 390 -3.88 -8.26 31.34
C HIS A 390 -4.71 -6.96 31.41
N LEU A 391 -4.23 -5.89 30.78
CA LEU A 391 -4.86 -4.57 30.79
C LEU A 391 -6.19 -4.56 30.02
N LEU A 392 -6.22 -5.16 28.83
CA LEU A 392 -7.42 -5.21 27.99
C LEU A 392 -8.51 -6.11 28.59
N THR A 393 -8.11 -7.20 29.27
CA THR A 393 -9.04 -8.08 29.98
C THR A 393 -9.64 -7.41 31.21
N LYS A 394 -8.84 -6.61 31.93
CA LYS A 394 -9.29 -5.89 33.14
C LYS A 394 -10.18 -4.69 32.80
N TYR A 395 -9.97 -4.04 31.66
CA TYR A 395 -10.74 -2.87 31.20
C TYR A 395 -11.33 -3.10 29.81
N PRO A 396 -12.32 -3.99 29.66
CA PRO A 396 -12.94 -4.27 28.36
C PRO A 396 -13.76 -3.07 27.88
N VAL A 397 -13.51 -2.63 26.65
CA VAL A 397 -14.31 -1.58 26.02
C VAL A 397 -15.65 -2.19 25.59
N SER A 398 -16.76 -1.72 26.16
CA SER A 398 -18.10 -2.10 25.69
C SER A 398 -18.25 -1.70 24.23
N GLN A 399 -18.28 -2.68 23.32
CA GLN A 399 -18.35 -2.47 21.87
C GLN A 399 -19.56 -1.58 21.49
N SER A 400 -20.64 -1.61 22.29
CA SER A 400 -21.79 -0.69 22.19
C SER A 400 -21.40 0.79 22.16
N LYS A 401 -20.42 1.23 22.95
CA LYS A 401 -20.00 2.66 23.02
C LYS A 401 -19.13 3.07 21.82
N LEU A 402 -18.44 2.13 21.18
CA LEU A 402 -17.70 2.39 19.95
C LEU A 402 -18.64 2.62 18.76
N TYR A 403 -19.76 1.89 18.70
CA TYR A 403 -20.79 2.09 17.67
C TYR A 403 -21.70 3.30 17.95
N GLN A 404 -21.96 3.62 19.22
CA GLN A 404 -22.82 4.76 19.57
C GLN A 404 -22.14 6.10 19.29
N ARG A 405 -20.83 6.24 19.57
CA ARG A 405 -20.06 7.44 19.19
C ARG A 405 -19.93 7.61 17.67
N GLN A 406 -19.99 6.50 16.92
CA GLN A 406 -20.00 6.52 15.45
C GLN A 406 -21.35 6.93 14.86
N ARG A 407 -22.42 6.96 15.67
CA ARG A 407 -23.77 7.37 15.26
C ARG A 407 -24.05 8.83 15.60
N ASP A 408 -23.40 9.38 16.63
CA ASP A 408 -23.58 10.76 17.09
C ASP A 408 -22.59 11.76 16.47
N ASP A 409 -21.43 11.30 15.98
CA ASP A 409 -20.55 12.11 15.13
C ASP A 409 -21.00 11.96 13.68
N SER A 410 -21.60 13.02 13.12
CA SER A 410 -22.06 13.13 11.74
C SER A 410 -21.11 12.47 10.74
N ILE A 411 -21.50 11.28 10.26
CA ILE A 411 -20.75 10.47 9.31
C ILE A 411 -20.63 11.26 8.00
N SER A 412 -19.52 11.98 7.86
CA SER A 412 -19.08 12.54 6.59
C SER A 412 -18.89 11.38 5.60
N PHE A 413 -19.34 11.56 4.36
CA PHE A 413 -19.20 10.60 3.26
C PHE A 413 -17.74 10.10 3.10
N SER A 414 -16.77 10.97 3.42
CA SER A 414 -15.34 10.65 3.49
C SER A 414 -15.02 9.54 4.51
N ASP A 415 -15.62 9.58 5.69
CA ASP A 415 -15.36 8.60 6.76
C ASP A 415 -16.06 7.26 6.51
N ALA A 416 -17.21 7.25 5.83
CA ALA A 416 -17.90 6.00 5.48
C ALA A 416 -17.14 5.17 4.43
N VAL A 417 -16.49 5.84 3.48
CA VAL A 417 -15.64 5.20 2.47
C VAL A 417 -14.28 4.83 3.06
N SER A 418 -13.71 5.67 3.94
CA SER A 418 -12.43 5.40 4.59
C SER A 418 -12.48 4.33 5.68
N ASN A 419 -13.60 4.19 6.41
CA ASN A 419 -13.74 3.19 7.49
C ASN A 419 -13.77 1.74 7.00
N ARG A 420 -14.05 1.45 5.72
CA ARG A 420 -13.94 0.09 5.17
C ARG A 420 -12.50 -0.37 4.95
N ASP A 421 -11.58 0.59 4.79
CA ASP A 421 -10.17 0.34 4.51
C ASP A 421 -9.24 0.73 5.68
N LYS A 422 -9.79 1.20 6.81
CA LYS A 422 -8.97 1.52 7.98
C LYS A 422 -8.34 0.23 8.53
N PRO A 423 -7.00 0.19 8.64
CA PRO A 423 -6.30 -1.02 9.07
C PRO A 423 -6.73 -1.39 10.48
N ASN A 424 -6.94 -2.68 10.72
CA ASN A 424 -7.32 -3.22 12.04
C ASN A 424 -6.40 -2.71 13.17
N LEU A 425 -5.15 -2.31 12.85
CA LEU A 425 -4.23 -1.56 13.72
C LEU A 425 -4.88 -0.37 14.44
N TYR A 426 -5.62 0.48 13.74
CA TYR A 426 -6.23 1.68 14.34
C TYR A 426 -7.27 1.29 15.41
N ARG A 427 -8.04 0.23 15.14
CA ARG A 427 -9.01 -0.32 16.10
C ARG A 427 -8.30 -0.86 17.35
N HIS A 428 -7.21 -1.61 17.16
CA HIS A 428 -6.39 -2.09 18.28
C HIS A 428 -5.84 -0.92 19.09
N GLY A 429 -5.20 0.06 18.44
CA GLY A 429 -4.68 1.24 19.12
C GLY A 429 -5.74 1.97 19.96
N LYS A 430 -6.96 2.13 19.44
CA LYS A 430 -8.07 2.76 20.17
C LYS A 430 -8.53 1.96 21.40
N LEU A 431 -8.50 0.62 21.34
CA LEU A 431 -8.82 -0.23 22.49
C LEU A 431 -7.76 -0.09 23.58
N TRP A 432 -6.49 -0.09 23.20
CA TRP A 432 -5.37 0.06 24.12
C TRP A 432 -5.33 1.45 24.78
N THR A 433 -5.59 2.53 24.05
CA THR A 433 -5.64 3.88 24.64
C THR A 433 -6.78 4.01 25.64
N HIS A 434 -7.95 3.44 25.34
CA HIS A 434 -9.06 3.44 26.29
C HIS A 434 -8.74 2.61 27.54
N ALA A 435 -8.17 1.42 27.38
CA ALA A 435 -7.79 0.58 28.52
C ALA A 435 -6.70 1.23 29.39
N ALA A 436 -5.71 1.88 28.77
CA ALA A 436 -4.67 2.64 29.47
C ALA A 436 -5.27 3.83 30.23
N HIS A 437 -6.16 4.59 29.60
CA HIS A 437 -6.84 5.71 30.27
C HIS A 437 -7.71 5.24 31.44
N SER A 438 -8.45 4.13 31.26
CA SER A 438 -9.30 3.55 32.31
C SER A 438 -8.46 3.04 33.48
N ALA A 439 -7.32 2.40 33.20
CA ALA A 439 -6.39 1.96 34.22
C ALA A 439 -5.78 3.14 34.97
N GLY A 440 -5.35 4.19 34.27
CA GLY A 440 -4.83 5.41 34.90
C GLY A 440 -5.87 6.11 35.77
N SER A 441 -7.13 6.17 35.32
CA SER A 441 -8.21 6.72 36.14
C SER A 441 -8.51 5.84 37.35
N ALA A 442 -8.45 4.51 37.22
CA ALA A 442 -8.68 3.59 38.33
C ALA A 442 -7.59 3.70 39.40
N THR A 443 -6.31 3.74 39.00
CA THR A 443 -5.20 3.93 39.96
C THR A 443 -5.27 5.30 40.61
N MET A 444 -5.62 6.36 39.86
CA MET A 444 -5.84 7.68 40.43
C MET A 444 -6.96 7.68 41.47
N ASN A 445 -8.08 7.00 41.20
CA ASN A 445 -9.18 6.87 42.14
C ASN A 445 -8.78 6.08 43.39
N GLU A 446 -8.00 5.01 43.26
CA GLU A 446 -7.46 4.25 44.41
C GLU A 446 -6.54 5.12 45.27
N ILE A 447 -5.68 5.94 44.67
CA ILE A 447 -4.81 6.87 45.38
C ILE A 447 -5.64 7.94 46.11
N LEU A 448 -6.65 8.50 45.44
CA LEU A 448 -7.56 9.48 46.05
C LEU A 448 -8.31 8.89 47.23
N GLN A 449 -8.85 7.67 47.08
CA GLN A 449 -9.54 6.97 48.17
C GLN A 449 -8.59 6.65 49.33
N GLY A 450 -7.35 6.22 49.05
CA GLY A 450 -6.33 5.98 50.05
C GLY A 450 -5.94 7.27 50.80
N SER A 451 -5.83 8.38 50.08
CA SER A 451 -5.58 9.71 50.66
C SER A 451 -6.74 10.17 51.55
N GLU A 452 -7.98 9.98 51.10
CA GLU A 452 -9.16 10.33 51.89
C GLU A 452 -9.27 9.47 53.15
N MET A 453 -9.04 8.16 53.06
CA MET A 453 -9.02 7.27 54.23
C MET A 453 -7.90 7.63 55.20
N GLY A 454 -6.72 8.01 54.68
CA GLY A 454 -5.62 8.53 55.49
C GLY A 454 -6.00 9.82 56.22
N ARG A 455 -6.69 10.74 55.55
CA ARG A 455 -7.20 11.99 56.14
C ARG A 455 -8.25 11.73 57.22
N LEU A 456 -9.18 10.80 56.99
CA LEU A 456 -10.18 10.41 57.98
C LEU A 456 -9.51 9.79 59.22
N SER A 457 -8.55 8.89 59.01
CA SER A 457 -7.80 8.25 60.08
C SER A 457 -6.98 9.27 60.89
N LEU A 458 -6.37 10.26 60.22
CA LEU A 458 -5.65 11.35 60.88
C LEU A 458 -6.59 12.26 61.70
N SER A 459 -7.77 12.58 61.15
CA SER A 459 -8.79 13.33 61.87
C SER A 459 -9.28 12.56 63.10
N ASP A 460 -9.43 11.24 63.02
CA ASP A 460 -9.82 10.39 64.15
C ASP A 460 -8.72 10.37 65.23
N VAL A 461 -7.45 10.25 64.83
CA VAL A 461 -6.31 10.35 65.75
C VAL A 461 -6.27 11.73 66.41
N GLN A 462 -6.47 12.81 65.65
CA GLN A 462 -6.49 14.17 66.19
C GLN A 462 -7.65 14.37 67.18
N ASN A 463 -8.83 13.84 66.90
CA ASN A 463 -9.97 13.84 67.81
C ASN A 463 -9.67 13.04 69.10
N ASN A 464 -8.98 11.91 68.98
CA ASN A 464 -8.58 11.10 70.13
C ASN A 464 -7.48 11.78 70.96
N LEU A 465 -6.52 12.46 70.32
CA LEU A 465 -5.54 13.30 71.01
C LEU A 465 -6.21 14.46 71.75
N ALA A 466 -7.15 15.17 71.13
CA ALA A 466 -7.91 16.22 71.79
C ALA A 466 -8.72 15.70 73.00
N LYS A 467 -9.27 14.48 72.91
CA LYS A 467 -9.91 13.81 74.06
C LYS A 467 -8.91 13.48 75.17
N LEU A 468 -7.72 12.99 74.82
CA LEU A 468 -6.66 12.74 75.79
C LEU A 468 -6.19 14.04 76.46
N ASP A 469 -5.98 15.12 75.70
CA ASP A 469 -5.64 16.45 76.22
C ASP A 469 -6.72 16.99 77.16
N PHE A 470 -7.99 16.77 76.84
CA PHE A 470 -9.09 17.11 77.75
C PHE A 470 -9.02 16.31 79.05
N LEU A 471 -8.73 15.00 78.98
CA LEU A 471 -8.59 14.16 80.17
C LEU A 471 -7.37 14.56 81.01
N THR A 472 -6.21 14.83 80.41
CA THR A 472 -4.99 15.24 81.11
C THR A 472 -5.12 16.65 81.70
N SER A 473 -5.73 17.59 80.98
CA SER A 473 -6.04 18.93 81.48
C SER A 473 -7.04 18.89 82.65
N LYS A 474 -8.05 18.02 82.59
CA LYS A 474 -9.01 17.82 83.69
C LYS A 474 -8.34 17.22 84.94
N ILE A 475 -7.38 16.31 84.78
CA ILE A 475 -6.57 15.77 85.88
C ILE A 475 -5.66 16.84 86.48
N SER A 476 -5.13 17.74 85.63
CA SER A 476 -4.32 18.89 86.07
C SER A 476 -5.16 19.95 86.80
N GLY A 477 -6.41 20.16 86.38
CA GLY A 477 -7.34 21.10 86.99
C GLY A 477 -8.03 20.60 88.27
N SER A 478 -8.15 19.29 88.50
CA SER A 478 -8.76 18.74 89.71
C SER A 478 -7.78 18.52 90.87
N ASN A 479 -6.48 18.72 90.67
CA ASN A 479 -5.43 18.48 91.66
C ASN A 479 -4.72 19.77 92.12
N ILE A 480 -5.51 20.76 92.56
CA ILE A 480 -5.03 21.84 93.46
C ILE A 480 -5.32 21.46 94.93
N SER A 481 -5.26 20.17 95.26
CA SER A 481 -5.16 19.71 96.65
C SER A 481 -4.09 18.63 96.76
N ASN A 482 -2.84 19.08 96.89
CA ASN A 482 -1.76 18.51 97.69
C ASN A 482 -1.87 17.06 98.18
N ASN A 483 -1.94 16.08 97.28
CA ASN A 483 -1.46 14.74 97.61
C ASN A 483 -1.00 14.02 96.34
N ARG A 484 0.27 14.21 96.00
CA ARG A 484 0.98 13.32 95.09
C ARG A 484 1.25 12.02 95.84
N HIS A 485 0.26 11.12 95.86
CA HIS A 485 0.55 9.71 96.08
C HIS A 485 1.00 9.16 94.73
N ASP A 486 2.32 9.03 94.59
CA ASP A 486 2.97 8.50 93.40
C ASP A 486 2.77 6.99 93.40
N ILE A 487 2.03 6.47 92.42
CA ILE A 487 1.64 5.06 92.29
C ILE A 487 2.88 4.15 92.20
N TRP A 488 4.03 4.70 91.82
CA TRP A 488 5.31 4.00 91.80
C TRP A 488 5.94 3.81 93.19
N SER A 489 5.47 4.52 94.22
CA SER A 489 5.92 4.36 95.61
C SER A 489 5.44 3.04 96.20
N ASP A 490 4.19 2.65 95.92
CA ASP A 490 3.59 1.39 96.38
C ASP A 490 4.28 0.16 95.78
N LEU A 491 4.86 0.31 94.58
CA LEU A 491 5.59 -0.77 93.93
C LEU A 491 6.96 -1.00 94.58
N ASN A 492 7.65 0.09 94.97
CA ASN A 492 8.94 0.00 95.66
C ASN A 492 8.78 -0.61 97.06
N GLU A 493 7.73 -0.23 97.79
CA GLU A 493 7.46 -0.78 99.13
C GLU A 493 7.19 -2.29 99.09
N ASN A 494 6.53 -2.76 98.02
CA ASN A 494 6.32 -4.19 97.79
C ASN A 494 7.61 -4.93 97.40
N THR A 495 8.49 -4.31 96.60
CA THR A 495 9.78 -4.93 96.27
C THR A 495 10.72 -5.02 97.47
N ASP A 496 10.65 -4.06 98.40
CA ASP A 496 11.45 -4.07 99.62
C ASP A 496 10.90 -5.10 100.64
N ARG A 497 9.58 -5.31 100.69
CA ARG A 497 8.98 -6.42 101.45
C ARG A 497 9.39 -7.79 100.92
N ILE A 498 9.39 -7.98 99.60
CA ILE A 498 9.81 -9.25 98.98
C ILE A 498 11.30 -9.50 99.23
N LYS A 499 12.16 -8.47 99.16
CA LYS A 499 13.58 -8.60 99.53
C LYS A 499 13.77 -8.94 101.02
N ALA A 500 12.98 -8.34 101.91
CA ALA A 500 13.04 -8.62 103.34
C ALA A 500 12.58 -10.05 103.71
N GLU A 501 11.60 -10.60 102.99
CA GLU A 501 11.17 -12.00 103.18
C GLU A 501 12.20 -13.02 102.68
N ILE A 502 12.92 -12.70 101.60
CA ILE A 502 13.98 -13.56 101.05
C ILE A 502 15.22 -13.57 101.98
N SER A 503 15.55 -12.45 102.62
CA SER A 503 16.70 -12.37 103.56
C SER A 503 16.46 -12.98 104.95
N ASN A 504 15.22 -13.34 105.29
CA ASN A 504 14.88 -14.00 106.56
C ASN A 504 14.69 -15.54 106.42
N SER A 505 15.02 -16.11 105.25
CA SER A 505 14.86 -17.55 104.97
C SER A 505 16.18 -18.32 104.79
N ASP A 506 17.33 -17.69 105.09
CA ASP A 506 18.64 -18.34 105.32
C ASP A 506 18.94 -18.34 106.83
#